data_AF-A0A961DK43-F1
#
_entry.id   AF-A0A961DK43-F1
#
_cell.length_a   1.000
_cell.length_b   1.000
_cell.length_c   1.000
_cell.angle_alpha   90.00
_cell.angle_beta   90.00
_cell.angle_gamma   90.00
#
_symmetry.space_group_name_H-M   'P 1'
#
loop_
_entity.id
_entity.type
_entity.pdbx_description
1 polymer ?
#
loop_
_entity_poly.entity_id
_entity_poly.type
_entity_poly.pdbx_seq_one_letter_code
_entity_poly.pdbx_strand_id
1 'polypeptide(L)'
;RTGGHSVDAAKPPEALRQADVLDLDAALQHLPGLDLESRHLTDLLEGREVPLPSGEDPADDAIIRWEGRVIGRLRLRPERRFRLRRLIRDPRNFVVPD
;
A
#
# COMPACT_ATOMS: atom_id res chain seq x y z
N ARG A 1 55.06 7.21 -5.99
CA ARG A 1 53.91 6.55 -6.68
C ARG A 1 52.65 7.02 -5.97
N THR A 2 51.95 7.99 -6.56
CA THR A 2 50.71 8.61 -6.05
C THR A 2 49.52 7.67 -6.27
N GLY A 3 48.70 7.49 -5.24
CA GLY A 3 47.43 6.78 -5.32
C GLY A 3 46.43 7.50 -4.41
N GLY A 4 45.78 8.53 -4.97
CA GLY A 4 44.72 9.27 -4.29
C GLY A 4 43.51 8.37 -4.11
N HIS A 5 43.21 8.02 -2.86
CA HIS A 5 41.87 7.58 -2.48
C HIS A 5 41.06 8.84 -2.22
N SER A 6 40.29 9.27 -3.22
CA SER A 6 39.17 10.19 -3.00
C SER A 6 38.16 9.46 -2.12
N VAL A 7 38.06 9.88 -0.86
CA VAL A 7 36.94 9.51 0.01
C VAL A 7 35.70 10.19 -0.55
N ASP A 8 35.00 9.46 -1.42
CA ASP A 8 33.70 9.86 -1.95
C ASP A 8 32.75 10.10 -0.79
N ALA A 9 32.08 11.25 -0.82
CA ALA A 9 31.35 11.82 0.29
C ALA A 9 30.29 10.83 0.82
N ALA A 10 30.43 10.44 2.09
CA ALA A 10 29.33 9.82 2.82
C ALA A 10 28.14 10.78 2.77
N LYS A 11 27.14 10.47 1.95
CA LYS A 11 25.87 11.21 1.89
C LYS A 11 25.33 11.32 3.33
N PRO A 12 24.90 12.52 3.76
CA PRO A 12 24.34 12.68 5.09
C PRO A 12 23.09 11.80 5.26
N PRO A 13 22.88 11.19 6.45
CA PRO A 13 21.80 10.25 6.70
C PRO A 13 20.39 10.86 6.61
N GLU A 14 20.28 12.18 6.43
CA GLU A 14 19.00 12.86 6.19
C GLU A 14 18.39 12.52 4.82
N ALA A 15 19.22 12.23 3.80
CA ALA A 15 18.73 11.81 2.48
C ALA A 15 18.06 10.42 2.49
N LEU A 16 18.33 9.61 3.53
CA LEU A 16 17.68 8.31 3.72
C LEU A 16 16.31 8.43 4.39
N ARG A 17 16.04 9.50 5.14
CA ARG A 17 14.76 9.61 5.89
C ARG A 17 13.59 10.09 5.05
N GLN A 18 13.83 10.77 3.93
CA GLN A 18 12.78 11.20 2.99
C GLN A 18 12.54 10.21 1.84
N ALA A 19 13.47 9.28 1.59
CA ALA A 19 13.32 8.23 0.59
C ALA A 19 12.33 7.12 1.03
N ASP A 20 12.08 6.96 2.33
CA ASP A 20 11.20 5.91 2.86
C ASP A 20 9.70 6.14 2.56
N VAL A 21 9.27 7.39 2.37
CA VAL A 21 7.85 7.70 2.08
C VAL A 21 7.57 7.76 0.58
N LEU A 22 8.58 8.10 -0.23
CA LEU A 22 8.40 8.41 -1.65
C LEU A 22 8.20 7.16 -2.53
N ASP A 23 8.55 5.96 -2.07
CA ASP A 23 8.43 4.76 -2.91
C ASP A 23 7.45 3.72 -2.37
N LEU A 24 6.65 4.00 -1.34
CA LEU A 24 5.63 3.02 -0.93
C LEU A 24 4.54 2.91 -1.99
N ASP A 25 4.01 4.03 -2.49
CA ASP A 25 3.01 4.01 -3.57
C ASP A 25 3.58 3.40 -4.87
N ALA A 26 4.83 3.72 -5.22
CA ALA A 26 5.50 3.18 -6.41
C ALA A 26 5.92 1.71 -6.26
N ALA A 27 6.38 1.26 -5.08
CA ALA A 27 6.63 -0.15 -4.80
C ALA A 27 5.33 -0.97 -4.80
N LEU A 28 4.23 -0.36 -4.38
CA LEU A 28 2.91 -0.97 -4.39
C LEU A 28 2.23 -0.91 -5.76
N GLN A 29 2.71 -0.10 -6.71
CA GLN A 29 2.12 0.02 -8.06
C GLN A 29 2.12 -1.32 -8.83
N HIS A 30 3.04 -2.23 -8.48
CA HIS A 30 3.19 -3.53 -9.12
C HIS A 30 2.29 -4.60 -8.49
N LEU A 31 1.72 -4.32 -7.32
CA LEU A 31 0.76 -5.22 -6.70
C LEU A 31 -0.62 -4.99 -7.32
N PRO A 32 -1.42 -6.05 -7.49
CA PRO A 32 -2.80 -5.89 -7.90
C PRO A 32 -3.53 -5.05 -6.85
N GLY A 33 -4.19 -4.00 -7.35
CA GLY A 33 -4.92 -3.06 -6.53
C GLY A 33 -6.40 -3.29 -6.70
N LEU A 34 -7.07 -3.48 -5.56
CA LEU A 34 -8.50 -3.66 -5.50
C LEU A 34 -9.14 -2.33 -5.13
N ASP A 35 -9.88 -1.75 -6.05
CA ASP A 35 -10.68 -0.56 -5.78
C ASP A 35 -11.92 -0.97 -4.98
N LEU A 36 -11.98 -0.50 -3.74
CA LEU A 36 -13.09 -0.79 -2.85
C LEU A 36 -14.17 0.29 -2.97
N GLU A 37 -15.40 -0.18 -3.01
CA GLU A 37 -16.55 0.66 -2.71
C GLU A 37 -16.60 0.99 -1.21
N SER A 38 -17.15 2.17 -0.87
CA SER A 38 -17.28 2.63 0.52
C SER A 38 -17.98 1.63 1.44
N ARG A 39 -18.90 0.80 0.91
CA ARG A 39 -19.56 -0.28 1.66
C ARG A 39 -18.59 -1.37 2.13
N HIS A 40 -17.67 -1.80 1.26
CA HIS A 40 -16.70 -2.85 1.56
C HIS A 40 -15.56 -2.34 2.45
N LEU A 41 -15.27 -1.04 2.35
CA LEU A 41 -14.28 -0.38 3.17
C LEU A 41 -14.62 -0.45 4.66
N THR A 42 -15.86 -0.11 5.02
CA THR A 42 -16.32 -0.16 6.42
C THR A 42 -16.18 -1.56 7.00
N ASP A 43 -16.63 -2.59 6.27
CA ASP A 43 -16.50 -3.99 6.68
C ASP A 43 -15.03 -4.36 6.94
N LEU A 44 -14.11 -3.97 6.05
CA LEU A 44 -12.68 -4.23 6.22
C LEU A 44 -12.06 -3.50 7.42
N LEU A 45 -12.47 -2.25 7.67
CA LEU A 45 -12.00 -1.46 8.82
C LEU A 45 -12.52 -2.03 10.14
N GLU A 46 -13.73 -2.59 10.14
CA GLU A 46 -14.27 -3.36 11.26
C GLU A 46 -13.61 -4.75 11.42
N GLY A 47 -12.70 -5.11 10.51
CA GLY A 47 -12.00 -6.38 10.53
C GLY A 47 -12.84 -7.56 10.02
N ARG A 48 -14.00 -7.28 9.39
CA ARG A 48 -14.82 -8.27 8.70
C ARG A 48 -14.15 -8.70 7.40
N GLU A 49 -14.53 -9.88 6.94
CA GLU A 49 -14.08 -10.39 5.65
C GLU A 49 -15.06 -9.95 4.56
N VAL A 50 -14.53 -9.49 3.43
CA VAL A 50 -15.33 -9.10 2.26
C VAL A 50 -15.06 -10.05 1.09
N PRO A 51 -16.09 -10.37 0.30
CA PRO A 51 -15.92 -11.18 -0.89
C PRO A 51 -15.07 -10.44 -1.93
N LEU A 52 -14.26 -11.18 -2.67
CA LEU A 52 -13.56 -10.67 -3.85
C LEU A 52 -14.59 -10.20 -4.89
N PRO A 53 -14.54 -8.94 -5.36
CA PRO A 53 -15.38 -8.48 -6.46
C PRO A 53 -15.18 -9.36 -7.70
N SER A 54 -16.28 -9.73 -8.35
CA SER A 54 -16.26 -10.62 -9.51
C SER A 54 -15.48 -10.00 -10.67
N GLY A 55 -14.46 -10.70 -11.16
CA GLY A 55 -13.67 -10.29 -12.32
C GLY A 55 -12.22 -9.91 -12.01
N GLU A 56 -11.84 -9.83 -10.74
CA GLU A 56 -10.47 -9.57 -10.31
C GLU A 56 -9.69 -10.88 -10.11
N ASP A 57 -8.46 -10.93 -10.62
CA ASP A 57 -7.57 -12.09 -10.46
C ASP A 57 -6.95 -12.06 -9.06
N PRO A 58 -7.17 -13.08 -8.22
CA PRO A 58 -6.88 -12.96 -6.81
C PRO A 58 -5.41 -13.30 -6.55
N ALA A 59 -4.56 -12.29 -6.41
CA ALA A 59 -3.22 -12.49 -5.88
C ALA A 59 -3.26 -12.72 -4.36
N ASP A 60 -2.28 -13.48 -3.86
CA ASP A 60 -2.10 -13.75 -2.43
C ASP A 60 -2.04 -12.46 -1.57
N ASP A 61 -1.40 -11.43 -2.11
CA ASP A 61 -1.28 -10.09 -1.54
C ASP A 61 -1.81 -9.05 -2.55
N ALA A 62 -2.78 -8.26 -2.11
CA ALA A 62 -3.35 -7.15 -2.88
C ALA A 62 -3.31 -5.86 -2.06
N ILE A 63 -3.25 -4.72 -2.73
CA ILE A 63 -3.44 -3.42 -2.09
C ILE A 63 -4.90 -3.01 -2.19
N ILE A 64 -5.36 -2.27 -1.20
CA ILE A 64 -6.68 -1.64 -1.28
C ILE A 64 -6.52 -0.19 -1.65
N ARG A 65 -7.28 0.19 -2.67
CA ARG A 65 -7.40 1.55 -3.14
C ARG A 65 -8.80 2.04 -2.81
N TRP A 66 -8.85 3.28 -2.35
CA TRP A 66 -10.10 4.00 -2.17
C TRP A 66 -9.87 5.42 -2.65
N GLU A 67 -10.76 5.92 -3.51
CA GLU A 67 -10.59 7.22 -4.18
C GLU A 67 -9.22 7.34 -4.90
N GLY A 68 -8.77 6.23 -5.52
CA GLY A 68 -7.48 6.15 -6.23
C GLY A 68 -6.23 6.10 -5.32
N ARG A 69 -6.40 6.18 -4.00
CA ARG A 69 -5.30 6.20 -3.02
C ARG A 69 -5.12 4.86 -2.35
N VAL A 70 -3.87 4.45 -2.14
CA VAL A 70 -3.58 3.23 -1.38
C VAL A 70 -3.82 3.49 0.11
N ILE A 71 -4.72 2.71 0.69
CA ILE A 71 -5.09 2.84 2.10
C ILE A 71 -4.57 1.66 2.94
N GLY A 72 -4.24 0.53 2.32
CA GLY A 72 -3.84 -0.66 3.04
C GLY A 72 -3.49 -1.85 2.18
N ARG A 73 -3.23 -2.97 2.86
CA ARG A 73 -2.93 -4.27 2.26
C ARG A 73 -3.93 -5.31 2.73
N LEU A 74 -4.39 -6.10 1.77
CA LEU A 74 -5.22 -7.28 1.97
C LEU A 74 -4.39 -8.53 1.81
N ARG A 75 -4.85 -9.60 2.46
CA ARG A 75 -4.41 -10.95 2.17
C ARG A 75 -5.60 -11.75 1.67
N LEU A 76 -5.43 -12.42 0.54
CA LEU A 76 -6.43 -13.32 0.01
C LEU A 76 -6.53 -14.57 0.89
N ARG A 77 -7.77 -14.98 1.17
CA ARG A 77 -8.09 -16.30 1.73
C ARG A 77 -8.47 -17.25 0.60
N PRO A 78 -8.18 -18.56 0.74
CA PRO A 78 -8.53 -19.57 -0.25
C PRO A 78 -10.03 -19.59 -0.61
N GLU A 79 -10.89 -19.08 0.27
CA GLU A 79 -12.34 -18.95 0.06
C GLU A 79 -12.76 -17.72 -0.78
N ARG A 80 -11.82 -17.10 -1.53
CA ARG A 80 -12.06 -15.86 -2.30
C ARG A 80 -12.59 -14.70 -1.45
N ARG A 81 -12.08 -14.59 -0.23
CA ARG A 81 -12.39 -13.52 0.71
C ARG A 81 -11.13 -12.76 1.08
N PHE A 82 -11.28 -11.47 1.36
CA PHE A 82 -10.20 -10.65 1.85
C PHE A 82 -10.41 -10.23 3.28
N ARG A 83 -9.29 -10.11 3.98
CA ARG A 83 -9.23 -9.50 5.30
C ARG A 83 -8.15 -8.43 5.32
N LEU A 84 -8.43 -7.31 5.96
CA LEU A 84 -7.45 -6.26 6.19
C LEU A 84 -6.30 -6.82 7.02
N ARG A 85 -5.11 -6.91 6.38
CA ARG A 85 -3.89 -7.37 7.05
C ARG A 85 -3.20 -6.20 7.73
N ARG A 86 -3.13 -5.07 7.04
CA ARG A 86 -2.48 -3.86 7.55
C ARG A 86 -3.11 -2.63 6.92
N LEU A 87 -3.55 -1.72 7.78
CA LEU A 87 -3.88 -0.37 7.39
C LEU A 87 -2.58 0.42 7.23
N ILE A 88 -2.38 1.01 6.05
CA ILE A 88 -1.24 1.89 5.78
C ILE A 88 -1.65 3.33 6.08
N ARG A 89 -2.86 3.71 5.66
CA ARG A 89 -3.46 5.02 5.90
C ARG A 89 -4.91 4.84 6.31
N ASP A 90 -5.35 5.58 7.33
CA ASP A 90 -6.74 5.55 7.74
C ASP A 90 -7.58 6.31 6.71
N PRO A 91 -8.53 5.63 6.04
CA PRO A 91 -9.35 6.27 5.03
C PRO A 91 -10.25 7.37 5.59
N ARG A 92 -10.61 7.30 6.87
CA ARG A 92 -11.43 8.32 7.54
C ARG A 92 -10.71 9.67 7.67
N ASN A 93 -9.38 9.68 7.48
CA ASN A 93 -8.58 10.89 7.44
C ASN A 93 -8.48 11.50 6.03
N PHE A 94 -8.99 10.84 4.97
CA PHE A 94 -9.12 11.51 3.68
C PHE A 94 -10.41 12.31 3.65
N VAL A 95 -10.27 13.62 3.43
CA VAL A 95 -11.41 14.47 3.09
C VAL A 95 -11.83 14.11 1.67
N VAL A 96 -13.00 13.49 1.52
CA VAL A 96 -13.63 13.29 0.21
C VAL A 96 -14.31 14.61 -0.15
N PRO A 97 -13.88 15.33 -1.21
CA PRO A 97 -14.63 16.48 -1.68
C PRO A 97 -15.98 16.01 -2.24
N ASP A 98 -17.05 16.67 -1.82
CA ASP A 98 -18.44 16.44 -2.25
C ASP A 98 -18.62 16.73 -3.75
#